data_AF-A0A8T3LQ34-F1
#
_entry.id   AF-A0A8T3LQ34-F1
#
_cell.length_a   1.000
_cell.length_b   1.000
_cell.length_c   1.000
_cell.angle_alpha   90.00
_cell.angle_beta   90.00
_cell.angle_gamma   90.00
#
_symmetry.space_group_name_H-M   'P 1'
#
loop_
_entity.id
_entity.type
_entity.pdbx_description
1 polymer ?
#
loop_
_entity_poly.entity_id
_entity_poly.type
_entity_poly.pdbx_seq_one_letter_code
_entity_poly.pdbx_strand_id
1 'polypeptide(L)' 'VERVRGVDSDYVIRSLLHRRLIVEVGRRDTPGRPVLLGTNFTFLERFGLTSIEDLPPLSSDAAQLAALTEPSDGD' A
#
# COMPACT_ATOMS: atom_id res chain seq x y z
N VAL A 1 4.25 -2.27 5.08
CA VAL A 1 4.88 -2.86 3.87
C VAL A 1 5.94 -3.88 4.24
N GLU A 2 6.98 -3.49 4.98
CA GLU A 2 8.09 -4.39 5.37
C GLU A 2 7.61 -5.62 6.17
N ARG A 3 6.68 -5.44 7.11
CA ARG A 3 6.07 -6.55 7.87
C ARG A 3 5.49 -7.65 6.96
N VAL A 4 4.87 -7.26 5.85
CA VAL A 4 4.28 -8.21 4.88
C VAL A 4 5.37 -8.85 4.01
N ARG A 5 6.36 -8.06 3.56
CA ARG A 5 7.42 -8.52 2.65
C ARG A 5 8.54 -9.28 3.36
N GLY A 6 8.68 -9.13 4.68
CA GLY A 6 9.75 -9.70 5.49
C GLY A 6 11.14 -9.13 5.23
N VAL A 7 11.26 -8.10 4.39
CA VAL A 7 12.53 -7.50 3.95
C VAL A 7 12.43 -5.98 3.84
N ASP A 8 13.59 -5.33 3.89
CA ASP A 8 13.74 -3.89 3.63
C ASP A 8 13.11 -3.51 2.28
N SER A 9 12.30 -2.46 2.29
CA SER A 9 11.52 -2.04 1.12
C SER A 9 11.75 -0.58 0.72
N ASP A 10 12.70 0.12 1.37
CA ASP A 10 12.89 1.56 1.23
C ASP A 10 13.25 1.96 -0.20
N TYR A 11 14.18 1.22 -0.83
CA TYR A 11 14.58 1.49 -2.22
C TYR A 11 13.41 1.33 -3.20
N VAL A 12 12.58 0.30 -3.00
CA VAL A 12 11.43 0.02 -3.86
C VAL A 12 10.36 1.10 -3.68
N ILE A 13 10.07 1.49 -2.44
CA ILE A 13 9.11 2.55 -2.12
C ILE A 13 9.55 3.87 -2.77
N ARG A 14 10.81 4.27 -2.62
CA ARG A 14 11.36 5.47 -3.27
C ARG A 14 11.25 5.39 -4.80
N SER A 15 11.53 4.23 -5.38
CA SER A 15 11.39 4.02 -6.83
C SER A 15 9.95 4.18 -7.31
N LEU A 16 8.97 3.68 -6.57
CA LEU A 16 7.55 3.82 -6.89
C LEU A 16 7.06 5.27 -6.75
N LEU A 17 7.52 5.99 -5.71
CA LEU A 17 7.26 7.42 -5.52
C LEU A 17 7.84 8.24 -6.68
N HIS A 18 9.10 8.01 -7.07
CA HIS A 18 9.72 8.69 -8.21
C HIS A 18 8.98 8.45 -9.53
N ARG A 19 8.42 7.25 -9.72
CA ARG A 19 7.59 6.90 -10.89
C ARG A 19 6.14 7.39 -10.77
N ARG A 20 5.78 8.06 -9.67
CA ARG A 20 4.43 8.54 -9.35
C ARG A 20 3.36 7.45 -9.32
N LEU A 21 3.75 6.20 -9.06
CA LEU A 21 2.83 5.07 -8.97
C LEU A 21 2.19 4.96 -7.58
N ILE A 22 2.83 5.56 -6.58
CA ILE A 22 2.27 5.74 -5.24
C ILE A 22 2.51 7.18 -4.79
N VAL A 23 1.76 7.62 -3.80
CA VAL A 23 1.82 8.96 -3.20
C VAL A 23 1.63 8.87 -1.68
N GLU A 24 2.06 9.91 -0.97
CA GLU A 24 1.69 10.08 0.43
C GLU A 24 0.23 10.52 0.51
N VAL A 25 -0.61 9.79 1.23
CA VAL A 25 -2.04 10.09 1.41
C VAL A 25 -2.36 10.64 2.80
N GLY A 26 -1.35 10.70 3.67
CA GLY A 26 -1.48 11.23 5.01
C GLY A 26 -0.44 10.65 5.95
N ARG A 27 -0.70 10.80 7.24
CA ARG A 27 0.10 10.20 8.31
C ARG A 27 -0.84 9.58 9.33
N ARG A 28 -0.48 8.40 9.82
CA ARG A 28 -1.26 7.74 10.86
C ARG A 28 -1.08 8.49 12.18
N ASP A 29 -2.15 8.62 12.95
CA ASP A 29 -2.12 9.25 14.27
C ASP A 29 -1.73 8.24 15.36
N THR A 30 -0.49 7.75 15.26
CA THR A 30 0.13 6.81 16.21
C THR A 30 1.53 7.31 16.56
N PRO A 31 2.16 6.82 17.64
CA PRO A 31 3.56 7.14 17.95
C PRO A 31 4.48 6.97 16.73
N GLY A 32 5.30 7.96 16.45
CA GLY A 32 6.17 8.02 15.25
C GLY A 32 5.51 8.58 13.99
N ARG A 33 4.18 8.78 13.98
CA ARG A 33 3.39 9.39 12.89
C ARG A 33 3.80 8.92 11.49
N PRO A 34 3.78 7.60 11.23
CA PRO A 34 4.27 7.04 9.98
C PRO A 34 3.46 7.53 8.78
N VAL A 35 4.14 7.69 7.65
CA VAL A 35 3.53 8.10 6.38
C VAL A 35 2.62 6.99 5.87
N LEU A 36 1.41 7.37 5.46
CA LEU A 36 0.48 6.51 4.75
C LEU A 36 0.74 6.66 3.26
N LEU A 37 0.89 5.53 2.57
CA LEU A 37 1.11 5.46 1.13
C LEU A 37 -0.15 4.92 0.45
N GLY A 38 -0.50 5.49 -0.69
CA GLY A 38 -1.61 5.04 -1.52
C GLY A 38 -1.30 5.18 -3.01
N THR A 39 -2.17 4.64 -3.85
CA THR A 39 -2.10 4.80 -5.32
C THR A 39 -2.85 6.08 -5.74
N ASN A 40 -2.73 6.44 -7.01
CA ASN A 40 -3.38 7.62 -7.59
C ASN A 40 -3.90 7.30 -9.01
N PHE A 41 -4.39 8.31 -9.73
CA PHE A 41 -4.86 8.13 -11.10
C PHE A 41 -3.76 7.63 -12.07
N THR A 42 -2.51 8.09 -11.90
CA THR A 42 -1.37 7.65 -12.72
C THR A 42 -1.09 6.15 -12.58
N PHE A 43 -1.34 5.58 -11.40
CA PHE A 43 -1.32 4.13 -11.23
C PHE A 43 -2.38 3.47 -12.11
N LEU A 44 -3.64 3.89 -12.01
CA LEU A 44 -4.75 3.31 -12.76
C LEU A 44 -4.49 3.36 -14.28
N GLU A 45 -4.10 4.53 -14.80
CA GLU A 45 -3.76 4.70 -16.21
C GLU A 45 -2.64 3.75 -16.67
N ARG A 46 -1.58 3.59 -15.86
CA ARG A 46 -0.46 2.72 -16.21
C ARG A 46 -0.87 1.24 -16.26
N PHE A 47 -1.82 0.83 -15.43
CA PHE A 47 -2.33 -0.54 -15.40
C PHE A 47 -3.57 -0.76 -16.29
N GLY A 48 -4.02 0.27 -17.01
CA GLY A 48 -5.20 0.18 -17.87
C GLY A 48 -6.51 0.02 -17.09
N LEU A 49 -6.56 0.51 -15.86
CA LEU A 49 -7.72 0.45 -14.98
C LEU A 49 -8.47 1.78 -15.01
N THR A 50 -9.78 1.73 -14.80
CA THR A 50 -10.62 2.93 -14.67
C THR A 50 -10.98 3.24 -13.22
N SER A 51 -10.99 2.21 -12.38
CA SER A 51 -11.26 2.28 -10.94
C SER A 51 -10.39 1.29 -10.17
N ILE A 52 -10.25 1.50 -8.87
CA ILE A 52 -9.64 0.52 -7.94
C ILE A 52 -10.49 -0.76 -7.86
N GLU A 53 -11.79 -0.66 -8.12
CA GLU A 53 -12.73 -1.79 -8.17
C GLU A 53 -12.42 -2.76 -9.33
N ASP A 54 -11.69 -2.31 -10.36
CA ASP A 54 -11.29 -3.12 -11.51
C ASP A 54 -10.09 -4.04 -11.19
N LEU A 55 -9.52 -3.94 -9.98
CA LEU A 55 -8.41 -4.79 -9.58
C LEU A 55 -8.86 -6.26 -9.47
N PRO A 56 -8.00 -7.20 -9.89
CA PRO A 56 -8.30 -8.62 -9.70
C PRO A 56 -8.44 -8.94 -8.20
N PRO A 57 -9.30 -9.90 -7.84
CA PRO A 57 -9.46 -10.31 -6.46
C PRO A 57 -8.13 -10.82 -5.90
N LEU A 58 -7.90 -10.58 -4.61
CA LEU A 58 -6.73 -11.11 -3.92
C LEU A 58 -6.74 -12.65 -3.99
N SER A 59 -5.56 -13.25 -4.20
CA SER A 59 -5.42 -14.70 -4.01
C SER A 59 -5.69 -15.07 -2.55
N SER A 60 -6.04 -16.33 -2.30
CA SER A 60 -6.27 -16.87 -0.94
C SER A 60 -5.15 -16.48 0.02
N ASP A 61 -3.91 -16.61 -0.45
CA ASP A 61 -2.71 -16.39 0.35
C ASP A 61 -2.52 -14.89 0.64
N ALA A 62 -2.75 -14.04 -0.37
CA ALA A 62 -2.67 -12.59 -0.22
C ALA A 62 -3.76 -12.05 0.72
N ALA A 63 -4.98 -12.57 0.63
CA ALA A 63 -6.08 -12.21 1.52
C ALA A 63 -5.79 -12.58 2.98
N GLN A 64 -5.17 -13.75 3.21
CA GLN A 64 -4.79 -14.20 4.55
C GLN A 64 -3.69 -13.32 5.17
N LEU A 65 -2.71 -12.90 4.37
CA LEU A 65 -1.66 -11.95 4.78
C LEU A 65 -2.22 -10.57 5.12
N ALA A 66 -3.20 -10.07 4.35
CA ALA A 66 -3.84 -8.79 4.64
C ALA A 66 -4.55 -8.80 6.00
N ALA A 67 -5.26 -9.88 6.33
CA ALA A 67 -5.95 -10.04 7.61
C ALA A 67 -5.01 -10.03 8.82
N LEU A 68 -3.74 -10.42 8.66
CA LEU A 68 -2.72 -10.39 9.72
C LEU A 68 -2.12 -8.99 9.95
N THR A 69 -2.36 -8.05 9.04
CA THR A 69 -1.84 -6.68 9.12
C THR A 69 -2.82 -5.64 9.59
N GLU A 70 -4.10 -6.00 9.71
CA GLU A 70 -5.10 -5.14 10.36
C GLU A 70 -4.66 -4.89 11.81
N PRO A 71 -4.44 -3.64 12.22
CA PRO A 71 -4.22 -3.33 13.62
C PRO A 71 -5.51 -3.67 14.37
N SER A 72 -5.42 -4.37 15.50
CA SER A 72 -6.49 -4.32 16.49
C SER A 72 -6.64 -2.86 16.90
N ASP A 73 -7.61 -2.14 16.32
CA ASP A 73 -8.04 -0.84 16.82
C ASP A 73 -8.64 -1.08 18.21
N GLY A 74 -7.79 -0.93 19.22
CA GLY A 74 -8.04 -1.22 20.61
C GLY A 74 -7.03 -0.50 21.50
N ASP A 75 -6.99 0.82 21.39
CA ASP A 75 -6.90 1.84 22.47
C ASP A 75 -7.15 3.23 21.85
#